data_AF-A0AAP0BL54-F1
#
_entry.id   AF-A0AAP0BL54-F1
#
_cell.length_a   1.000
_cell.length_b   1.000
_cell.length_c   1.000
_cell.angle_alpha   90.00
_cell.angle_beta   90.00
_cell.angle_gamma   90.00
#
_symmetry.space_group_name_H-M   'P 1'
#
loop_
_entity.id
_entity.type
_entity.pdbx_description
1 polymer ?
#
loop_
_entity_poly.entity_id
_entity_poly.type
_entity_poly.pdbx_seq_one_letter_code
_entity_poly.pdbx_strand_id
1 'polypeptide(L)'
;MDSVNAGGSSGRRREKTWTPPFCTIVQVDTSSFSYIACSRCERPLRFDSIPNPPICPVCPNRSAASKRLYRLILSVAIADKVLPVICFDRAARVLVGCSADDLFSFCNSHPFAGEKMGEILEGEMCGMTLSEPKNGNAQHLRVVSVSPLRTGFRPVIQSLRLLYGVA
;
A
#
# COMPACT_ATOMS: atom_id res chain seq x y z
N MET A 1 51.76 13.55 -4.65
CA MET A 1 51.48 14.84 -5.32
C MET A 1 51.23 14.46 -6.77
N ASP A 2 50.02 14.44 -7.31
CA ASP A 2 48.87 15.27 -7.01
C ASP A 2 47.54 14.52 -7.05
N SER A 3 46.68 14.94 -6.13
CA SER A 3 45.27 14.61 -6.06
C SER A 3 44.50 15.41 -7.11
N VAL A 4 43.54 14.78 -7.78
CA VAL A 4 42.34 15.50 -8.26
C VAL A 4 41.14 14.75 -7.72
N ASN A 5 40.57 15.35 -6.67
CA ASN A 5 39.28 15.03 -6.10
C ASN A 5 38.22 15.93 -6.77
N ALA A 6 36.96 15.55 -6.53
CA ALA A 6 35.73 16.34 -6.63
C ALA A 6 34.88 16.17 -7.89
N GLY A 7 33.66 15.70 -7.66
CA GLY A 7 32.58 15.77 -8.64
C GLY A 7 31.38 14.87 -8.34
N GLY A 8 31.06 14.64 -7.06
CA GLY A 8 29.85 13.92 -6.67
C GLY A 8 28.60 14.65 -7.18
N SER A 9 27.97 14.09 -8.21
CA SER A 9 26.65 14.51 -8.68
C SER A 9 25.66 13.40 -8.30
N SER A 10 25.10 13.50 -7.09
CA SER A 10 23.92 12.74 -6.69
C SER A 10 22.71 13.28 -7.46
N GLY A 11 22.64 12.95 -8.75
CA GLY A 11 21.48 13.23 -9.57
C GLY A 11 20.28 12.54 -8.94
N ARG A 12 19.31 13.32 -8.44
CA ARG A 12 17.98 12.81 -8.11
C ARG A 12 17.40 12.22 -9.40
N ARG A 13 17.49 10.89 -9.56
CA ARG A 13 16.87 10.16 -10.67
C ARG A 13 15.39 10.55 -10.65
N ARG A 14 14.94 11.30 -11.68
CA ARG A 14 13.53 11.73 -11.77
C ARG A 14 12.68 10.47 -11.75
N GLU A 15 11.78 10.38 -10.78
CA GLU A 15 10.85 9.25 -10.63
C GLU A 15 9.99 9.20 -11.90
N LYS A 16 10.22 8.20 -12.77
CA LYS A 16 9.51 8.07 -14.04
C LYS A 16 8.14 7.47 -13.75
N THR A 17 7.13 8.33 -13.72
CA THR A 17 5.73 7.93 -13.60
C THR A 17 5.13 7.67 -14.98
N TRP A 18 4.25 6.68 -15.09
CA TRP A 18 3.48 6.42 -16.30
C TRP A 18 2.08 5.92 -15.95
N THR A 19 1.12 6.11 -16.86
CA THR A 19 -0.29 5.79 -16.64
C THR A 19 -0.77 4.89 -17.78
N PRO A 20 -1.02 3.58 -17.56
CA PRO A 20 -1.72 2.76 -18.54
C PRO A 20 -3.12 3.30 -18.85
N PRO A 21 -3.69 3.02 -20.03
CA PRO A 21 -5.07 3.43 -20.38
C PRO A 21 -6.11 2.94 -19.36
N PHE A 22 -5.99 1.69 -18.94
CA PHE A 22 -6.75 1.07 -17.85
C PHE A 22 -5.99 -0.17 -17.37
N CYS A 23 -6.27 -0.61 -16.17
CA CYS A 23 -5.81 -1.88 -15.63
C CYS A 23 -6.95 -2.61 -14.94
N THR A 24 -6.84 -3.94 -14.86
CA THR A 24 -7.78 -4.78 -14.12
C THR A 24 -7.04 -5.47 -12.99
N ILE A 25 -7.57 -5.40 -11.77
CA ILE A 25 -7.04 -6.16 -10.64
C ILE A 25 -7.38 -7.63 -10.89
N VAL A 26 -6.37 -8.49 -11.00
CA VAL A 26 -6.58 -9.94 -11.20
C VAL A 26 -6.31 -10.76 -9.95
N GLN A 27 -5.59 -10.19 -8.98
CA GLN A 27 -5.34 -10.84 -7.70
C GLN A 27 -4.93 -9.80 -6.65
N VAL A 28 -5.28 -10.09 -5.39
CA VAL A 28 -4.84 -9.32 -4.23
C VAL A 28 -4.11 -10.25 -3.27
N ASP A 29 -2.90 -9.87 -2.85
CA ASP A 29 -2.22 -10.55 -1.75
C ASP A 29 -2.74 -10.01 -0.41
N THR A 30 -3.47 -10.86 0.30
CA THR A 30 -4.16 -10.56 1.56
C THR A 30 -3.35 -11.01 2.78
N SER A 31 -2.22 -11.70 2.60
CA SER A 31 -1.42 -12.27 3.68
C SER A 31 -0.78 -11.21 4.60
N SER A 32 -0.43 -10.05 4.04
CA SER A 32 0.22 -8.94 4.75
C SER A 32 -0.14 -7.59 4.14
N PHE A 33 -1.42 -7.22 4.20
CA PHE A 33 -1.94 -5.99 3.57
C PHE A 33 -1.57 -4.69 4.33
N SER A 34 -1.01 -4.78 5.53
CA SER A 34 -0.66 -3.61 6.36
C SER A 34 0.66 -3.80 7.10
N TYR A 35 1.27 -2.68 7.51
CA TYR A 35 2.44 -2.65 8.37
C TYR A 35 2.28 -1.58 9.44
N ILE A 36 3.03 -1.71 10.54
CA ILE A 36 3.03 -0.72 11.62
C ILE A 36 4.00 0.41 11.29
N ALA A 37 3.55 1.64 11.49
CA ALA A 37 4.32 2.85 11.30
C ALA A 37 4.20 3.79 12.51
N CYS A 38 5.16 4.70 12.64
CA CYS A 38 5.07 5.80 13.58
C CYS A 38 3.90 6.71 13.21
N SER A 39 3.00 7.00 14.16
CA SER A 39 1.88 7.91 13.93
C SER A 39 2.31 9.32 13.49
N ARG A 40 3.51 9.76 13.89
CA ARG A 40 4.03 11.11 13.63
C ARG A 40 4.75 11.23 12.30
N CYS A 41 5.72 10.36 12.02
CA CYS A 41 6.59 10.48 10.84
C CYS A 41 6.32 9.42 9.76
N GLU A 42 5.37 8.52 10.00
CA GLU A 42 4.92 7.46 9.07
C GLU A 42 6.01 6.48 8.61
N ARG A 43 7.19 6.52 9.24
CA ARG A 43 8.24 5.54 8.98
C ARG A 43 7.84 4.18 9.57
N PRO A 44 8.12 3.07 8.85
CA PRO A 44 7.91 1.72 9.37
C PRO A 44 8.62 1.53 10.72
N LEU A 45 7.93 0.93 11.69
CA LEU A 45 8.50 0.53 12.96
C LEU A 45 8.93 -0.95 12.86
N ARG A 46 10.12 -1.27 13.37
CA ARG A 46 10.60 -2.66 13.42
C ARG A 46 9.91 -3.40 14.57
N PHE A 47 9.51 -4.64 14.31
CA PHE A 47 8.84 -5.50 15.27
C PHE A 47 9.84 -6.34 16.11
N ASP A 48 11.09 -6.39 15.66
CA ASP A 48 12.09 -7.29 16.22
C ASP A 48 12.65 -6.66 17.51
N SER A 49 12.35 -7.29 18.64
CA SER A 49 12.70 -6.93 20.03
C SER A 49 11.90 -5.77 20.67
N ILE A 50 10.84 -6.20 21.37
CA ILE A 50 9.99 -5.56 22.38
C ILE A 50 10.73 -4.45 23.14
N PRO A 51 10.35 -3.19 22.92
CA PRO A 51 9.42 -2.58 23.87
C PRO A 51 8.03 -2.40 23.26
N ASN A 52 7.00 -2.73 24.04
CA ASN A 52 5.64 -2.32 23.78
C ASN A 52 5.37 -1.08 24.65
N PRO A 53 5.22 0.13 24.09
CA PRO A 53 5.03 0.46 22.68
C PRO A 53 6.33 0.56 21.85
N PRO A 54 6.25 0.31 20.52
CA PRO A 54 7.40 0.35 19.62
C PRO A 54 8.03 1.76 19.54
N ILE A 55 9.36 1.80 19.56
CA ILE A 55 10.12 3.06 19.56
C ILE A 55 10.39 3.52 18.12
N CYS A 56 10.06 4.78 17.83
CA CYS A 56 10.45 5.39 16.56
C CYS A 56 11.94 5.78 16.59
N PRO A 57 12.79 5.30 15.67
CA PRO A 57 14.22 5.62 15.66
C PRO A 57 14.54 7.05 15.23
N VAL A 58 13.55 7.81 14.76
CA VAL A 58 13.73 9.10 14.09
C VAL A 58 13.07 10.24 14.85
N CYS A 59 11.97 9.96 15.56
CA CYS A 59 11.30 10.98 16.35
C CYS A 59 12.04 11.20 17.67
N PRO A 60 12.19 12.46 18.13
CA PRO A 60 12.92 12.78 19.36
C PRO A 60 12.21 12.25 20.62
N ASN A 61 10.88 12.14 20.58
CA ASN A 61 10.08 11.57 21.66
C ASN A 61 9.81 10.09 21.34
N ARG A 62 10.64 9.21 21.91
CA ARG A 62 10.78 7.78 21.55
C ARG A 62 9.53 6.94 21.81
N SER A 63 8.63 7.39 22.69
CA SER A 63 7.28 6.85 22.81
C SER A 63 6.39 7.51 21.75
N ALA A 64 6.32 6.89 20.57
CA ALA A 64 5.39 7.31 19.54
C ALA A 64 4.25 6.29 19.50
N ALA A 65 3.00 6.78 19.60
CA ALA A 65 1.85 5.96 19.24
C ALA A 65 2.08 5.37 17.85
N SER A 66 1.73 4.10 17.68
CA SER A 66 1.80 3.43 16.39
C SER A 66 0.45 3.51 15.68
N LYS A 67 0.47 3.41 14.36
CA LYS A 67 -0.70 3.23 13.51
C LYS A 67 -0.39 2.22 12.43
N ARG A 68 -1.42 1.66 11.80
CA ARG A 68 -1.25 0.82 10.61
C ARG A 68 -1.38 1.67 9.35
N LEU A 69 -0.56 1.30 8.36
CA LEU A 69 -0.64 1.85 7.01
C LEU A 69 -0.76 0.70 6.02
N TYR A 70 -1.46 0.93 4.91
CA TYR A 70 -1.57 -0.11 3.89
C TYR A 70 -0.27 -0.33 3.13
N ARG A 71 -0.06 -1.60 2.81
CA ARG A 71 0.91 -2.12 1.85
C ARG A 71 0.20 -3.24 1.09
N LEU A 72 -0.75 -2.86 0.24
CA LEU A 72 -1.56 -3.82 -0.51
C LEU A 72 -0.82 -4.20 -1.79
N ILE A 73 -0.49 -5.48 -1.97
CA ILE A 73 0.16 -5.97 -3.19
C ILE A 73 -0.95 -6.51 -4.10
N LEU A 74 -0.95 -6.04 -5.34
CA LEU A 74 -1.94 -6.37 -6.36
C LEU A 74 -1.22 -6.93 -7.58
N SER A 75 -1.78 -7.95 -8.21
CA SER A 75 -1.46 -8.29 -9.59
C SER A 75 -2.46 -7.58 -10.49
N VAL A 76 -1.96 -6.78 -11.44
CA VAL A 76 -2.81 -6.02 -12.36
C VAL A 76 -2.52 -6.41 -13.81
N ALA A 77 -3.57 -6.73 -14.55
CA ALA A 77 -3.51 -6.89 -15.99
C ALA A 77 -3.49 -5.52 -16.68
N ILE A 78 -2.56 -5.34 -17.59
CA ILE A 78 -2.41 -4.15 -18.44
C ILE A 78 -2.17 -4.65 -19.86
N ALA A 79 -3.13 -4.41 -20.75
CA ALA A 79 -3.11 -4.92 -22.11
C ALA A 79 -2.85 -6.44 -22.16
N ASP A 80 -1.64 -6.86 -22.54
CA ASP A 80 -1.21 -8.23 -22.78
C ASP A 80 -0.35 -8.84 -21.65
N LYS A 81 -0.17 -8.13 -20.54
CA LYS A 81 0.70 -8.58 -19.43
C LYS A 81 0.10 -8.35 -18.06
N VAL A 82 0.56 -9.13 -17.09
CA VAL A 82 0.22 -8.98 -15.67
C VAL A 82 1.47 -8.48 -14.92
N LEU A 83 1.31 -7.41 -14.16
CA LEU A 83 2.40 -6.80 -13.38
C LEU A 83 2.04 -6.78 -11.88
N PRO A 84 2.98 -7.12 -10.99
CA PRO A 84 2.79 -6.92 -9.56
C PRO A 84 3.02 -5.44 -9.21
N VAL A 85 2.03 -4.83 -8.57
CA VAL A 85 2.06 -3.44 -8.11
C VAL A 85 1.79 -3.37 -6.61
N ILE A 86 2.22 -2.28 -5.98
CA ILE A 86 2.00 -2.02 -4.56
C ILE A 86 1.24 -0.72 -4.35
N CYS A 87 0.09 -0.82 -3.69
CA CYS A 87 -0.72 0.28 -3.22
C CYS A 87 -0.33 0.61 -1.78
N PHE A 88 0.38 1.72 -1.59
CA PHE A 88 0.56 2.29 -0.27
C PHE A 88 -0.69 3.04 0.17
N ASP A 89 -0.74 3.27 1.47
CA ASP A 89 -1.82 3.87 2.23
C ASP A 89 -2.80 4.78 1.46
N ARG A 90 -2.38 5.92 0.93
CA ARG A 90 -3.28 6.83 0.18
C ARG A 90 -4.00 6.15 -0.98
N ALA A 91 -3.30 5.36 -1.80
CA ALA A 91 -3.89 4.67 -2.94
C ALA A 91 -4.80 3.52 -2.48
N ALA A 92 -4.34 2.72 -1.50
CA ALA A 92 -5.12 1.61 -0.98
C ALA A 92 -6.44 2.05 -0.34
N ARG A 93 -6.45 3.19 0.38
CA ARG A 93 -7.68 3.73 0.99
C ARG A 93 -8.77 4.06 -0.02
N VAL A 94 -8.43 4.39 -1.27
CA VAL A 94 -9.43 4.63 -2.33
C VAL A 94 -10.19 3.34 -2.65
N LEU A 95 -9.47 2.22 -2.72
CA LEU A 95 -10.06 0.90 -3.00
C LEU A 95 -10.80 0.36 -1.77
N VAL A 96 -10.19 0.48 -0.59
CA VAL A 96 -10.71 -0.15 0.63
C VAL A 96 -11.82 0.68 1.29
N GLY A 97 -11.68 2.00 1.35
CA GLY A 97 -12.66 2.92 1.91
C GLY A 97 -12.58 3.17 3.42
N CYS A 98 -11.58 2.62 4.12
CA CYS A 98 -11.32 2.89 5.53
C CYS A 98 -9.81 2.97 5.80
N SER A 99 -9.40 3.19 7.05
CA SER A 99 -7.99 3.12 7.44
C SER A 99 -7.50 1.68 7.56
N ALA A 100 -6.18 1.47 7.47
CA ALA A 100 -5.59 0.14 7.66
C ALA A 100 -5.81 -0.40 9.07
N ASP A 101 -5.92 0.46 10.08
CA ASP A 101 -6.28 0.08 11.44
C ASP A 101 -7.72 -0.45 11.50
N ASP A 102 -8.68 0.24 10.87
CA ASP A 102 -10.09 -0.19 10.85
C ASP A 102 -10.25 -1.52 10.14
N LEU A 103 -9.62 -1.69 8.96
CA LEU A 103 -9.71 -2.97 8.24
C LEU A 103 -9.02 -4.09 9.02
N PHE A 104 -7.87 -3.83 9.66
CA PHE A 104 -7.20 -4.83 10.48
C PHE A 104 -8.06 -5.26 11.67
N SER A 105 -8.68 -4.30 12.36
CA SER A 105 -9.63 -4.61 13.43
C SER A 105 -10.81 -5.41 12.90
N PHE A 106 -11.38 -5.04 11.75
CA PHE A 106 -12.49 -5.74 11.12
C PHE A 106 -12.12 -7.19 10.79
N CYS A 107 -10.96 -7.42 10.17
CA CYS A 107 -10.48 -8.77 9.84
C CYS A 107 -10.19 -9.64 11.06
N ASN A 108 -9.77 -9.04 12.19
CA ASN A 108 -9.60 -9.80 13.44
C ASN A 108 -10.93 -10.23 14.06
N SER A 109 -11.99 -9.45 13.86
CA SER A 109 -13.34 -9.77 14.37
C SER A 109 -14.13 -10.69 13.44
N HIS A 110 -13.77 -10.78 12.16
CA HIS A 110 -14.53 -11.50 11.14
C HIS A 110 -13.63 -12.47 10.36
N PRO A 111 -13.75 -13.79 10.61
CA PRO A 111 -13.02 -14.80 9.86
C PRO A 111 -13.19 -14.64 8.34
N PHE A 112 -12.10 -14.83 7.60
CA PHE A 112 -12.04 -14.73 6.13
C PHE A 112 -12.29 -13.33 5.53
N ALA A 113 -12.49 -12.27 6.32
CA ALA A 113 -12.77 -10.94 5.75
C ALA A 113 -11.61 -10.42 4.89
N GLY A 114 -10.37 -10.77 5.23
CA GLY A 114 -9.20 -10.46 4.41
C GLY A 114 -9.24 -11.16 3.04
N GLU A 115 -9.63 -12.43 2.99
CA GLU A 115 -9.81 -13.19 1.74
C GLU A 115 -10.95 -12.61 0.91
N LYS A 116 -12.10 -12.32 1.55
CA LYS A 116 -13.24 -11.67 0.89
C LYS A 116 -12.91 -10.28 0.34
N MET A 117 -12.04 -9.51 0.99
CA MET A 117 -11.53 -8.27 0.39
C MET A 117 -10.85 -8.55 -0.95
N GLY A 118 -10.05 -9.61 -1.04
CA GLY A 118 -9.37 -9.98 -2.27
C GLY A 118 -10.37 -10.31 -3.38
N GLU A 119 -11.36 -11.15 -3.08
CA GLU A 119 -12.43 -11.52 -4.01
C GLU A 119 -13.24 -10.29 -4.49
N ILE A 120 -13.53 -9.34 -3.60
CA ILE A 120 -14.29 -8.12 -3.93
C ILE A 120 -13.51 -7.21 -4.90
N LEU A 121 -12.18 -7.17 -4.76
CA LEU A 121 -11.31 -6.34 -5.61
C LEU A 121 -10.97 -7.02 -6.93
N GLU A 122 -11.03 -8.35 -6.99
CA GLU A 122 -10.77 -9.09 -8.22
C GLU A 122 -11.77 -8.70 -9.32
N GLY A 123 -11.26 -8.44 -10.51
CA GLY A 123 -12.04 -7.97 -11.66
C GLY A 123 -12.29 -6.46 -11.70
N GLU A 124 -11.97 -5.69 -10.64
CA GLU A 124 -12.17 -4.24 -10.66
C GLU A 124 -11.22 -3.56 -11.65
N MET A 125 -11.82 -2.78 -12.57
CA MET A 125 -11.09 -1.95 -13.52
C MET A 125 -10.75 -0.59 -12.90
N CYS A 126 -9.49 -0.19 -13.00
CA CYS A 126 -8.97 1.02 -12.42
C CYS A 126 -8.15 1.83 -13.44
N GLY A 127 -8.18 3.15 -13.29
CA GLY A 127 -7.08 4.00 -13.74
C GLY A 127 -6.00 3.99 -12.67
N MET A 128 -4.74 3.78 -13.05
CA MET A 128 -3.61 3.80 -12.11
C MET A 128 -2.44 4.58 -12.70
N THR A 129 -1.79 5.40 -11.88
CA THR A 129 -0.46 5.95 -12.22
C THR A 129 0.60 5.15 -11.48
N LEU A 130 1.57 4.61 -12.21
CA LEU A 130 2.61 3.73 -11.71
C LEU A 130 3.97 4.44 -11.72
N SER A 131 4.82 4.15 -10.73
CA SER A 131 6.21 4.59 -10.71
C SER A 131 7.18 3.45 -10.42
N GLU A 132 8.43 3.62 -10.88
CA GLU A 132 9.51 2.71 -10.52
C GLU A 132 9.72 2.66 -9.00
N PRO A 133 10.17 1.51 -8.47
CA PRO A 133 10.53 1.41 -7.06
C PRO A 133 11.66 2.40 -6.73
N LYS A 134 11.56 3.06 -5.57
CA LYS A 134 12.57 4.04 -5.13
C LYS A 134 13.92 3.43 -4.80
N ASN A 135 13.93 2.14 -4.46
CA ASN A 135 15.12 1.40 -4.09
C ASN A 135 15.29 0.24 -5.09
N GLY A 136 16.50 0.04 -5.61
CA GLY A 136 16.78 -0.99 -6.63
C GLY A 136 16.47 -2.44 -6.21
N ASN A 137 16.28 -2.70 -4.92
CA ASN A 137 15.91 -4.02 -4.39
C ASN A 137 14.39 -4.24 -4.29
N ALA A 138 13.57 -3.21 -4.45
CA ALA A 138 12.12 -3.34 -4.37
C ALA A 138 11.58 -3.88 -5.70
N GLN A 139 10.82 -4.98 -5.64
CA GLN A 139 10.39 -5.73 -6.83
C GLN A 139 9.08 -5.22 -7.44
N HIS A 140 8.27 -4.47 -6.67
CA HIS A 140 6.94 -4.06 -7.09
C HIS A 140 6.93 -2.61 -7.60
N LEU A 141 6.25 -2.39 -8.73
CA LEU A 141 5.92 -1.04 -9.18
C LEU A 141 5.00 -0.37 -8.17
N ARG A 142 5.21 0.92 -7.92
CA ARG A 142 4.41 1.66 -6.94
C ARG A 142 3.20 2.30 -7.59
N VAL A 143 2.03 2.10 -7.01
CA VAL A 143 0.83 2.86 -7.39
C VAL A 143 0.89 4.23 -6.71
N VAL A 144 0.98 5.28 -7.52
CA VAL A 144 1.01 6.68 -7.09
C VAL A 144 -0.40 7.20 -6.88
N SER A 145 -1.31 6.84 -7.79
CA SER A 145 -2.74 7.14 -7.72
C SER A 145 -3.54 5.98 -8.31
N VAL A 146 -4.77 5.83 -7.84
CA VAL A 146 -5.74 4.85 -8.32
C VAL A 146 -7.12 5.47 -8.31
N SER A 147 -7.92 5.17 -9.33
CA SER A 147 -9.33 5.54 -9.41
C SER A 147 -10.13 4.39 -10.03
N PRO A 148 -11.10 3.81 -9.31
CA PRO A 148 -12.02 2.82 -9.88
C PRO A 148 -12.79 3.41 -11.06
N LEU A 149 -12.95 2.63 -12.13
CA LEU A 149 -13.64 3.06 -13.34
C LEU A 149 -15.10 2.62 -13.39
N ARG A 150 -15.49 1.65 -12.54
CA ARG A 150 -16.86 1.16 -12.45
C ARG A 150 -17.79 2.23 -11.89
N THR A 151 -18.85 2.56 -12.63
CA THR A 151 -19.91 3.45 -12.15
C THR A 151 -20.56 2.86 -10.90
N GLY A 152 -20.70 3.67 -9.85
CA GLY A 152 -21.27 3.22 -8.57
C GLY A 152 -20.33 2.28 -7.79
N PHE A 153 -19.02 2.36 -8.04
CA PHE A 153 -18.02 1.67 -7.24
C PHE A 153 -18.28 1.86 -5.73
N ARG A 154 -18.28 0.75 -5.00
CA ARG A 154 -18.39 0.73 -3.54
C ARG A 154 -17.04 0.29 -2.98
N PRO A 155 -16.43 1.07 -2.08
CA PRO A 155 -15.20 0.64 -1.43
C PRO A 155 -15.39 -0.69 -0.68
N VAL A 156 -14.33 -1.49 -0.63
CA VAL A 156 -14.37 -2.86 -0.08
C VAL A 156 -15.05 -2.93 1.28
N ILE A 157 -14.74 -2.00 2.19
CA ILE A 157 -15.26 -2.04 3.57
C ILE A 157 -16.79 -2.02 3.61
N GLN A 158 -17.45 -1.37 2.65
CA GLN A 158 -18.91 -1.35 2.57
C GLN A 158 -19.46 -2.72 2.19
N SER A 159 -18.85 -3.37 1.18
CA SER A 159 -19.23 -4.72 0.76
C SER A 159 -18.98 -5.74 1.87
N LEU A 160 -17.84 -5.64 2.58
CA LEU A 160 -17.56 -6.49 3.73
C LEU A 160 -18.61 -6.31 4.84
N ARG A 161 -18.90 -5.06 5.22
CA ARG A 161 -19.93 -4.75 6.22
C ARG A 161 -21.28 -5.38 5.89
N LEU A 162 -21.72 -5.27 4.64
CA LEU A 162 -22.94 -5.92 4.17
C LEU A 162 -22.87 -7.46 4.27
N LEU A 163 -21.77 -8.07 3.84
CA LEU A 163 -21.58 -9.53 3.89
C LEU A 163 -21.58 -10.08 5.32
N TYR A 164 -21.03 -9.33 6.28
CA TYR A 164 -20.94 -9.75 7.68
C TYR A 164 -22.08 -9.19 8.56
N GLY A 165 -23.06 -8.49 7.97
CA GLY A 165 -24.23 -7.97 8.70
C GLY A 165 -23.91 -6.85 9.69
N VAL A 166 -22.85 -6.06 9.44
CA VAL A 166 -22.41 -4.94 10.29
C VAL A 166 -22.74 -3.63 9.58
N ALA A 167 -23.45 -2.71 10.23
CA ALA A 167 -23.77 -1.38 9.68
C ALA A 167 -22.61 -0.38 9.91
#